data_AF-A0A960RR17-F1
#
_entry.id   AF-A0A960RR17-F1
#
_cell.length_a   1.000
_cell.length_b   1.000
_cell.length_c   1.000
_cell.angle_alpha   90.00
_cell.angle_beta   90.00
_cell.angle_gamma   90.00
#
_symmetry.space_group_name_H-M   'P 1'
#
loop_
_entity.id
_entity.type
_entity.pdbx_description
1 polymer ?
#
loop_
_entity_poly.entity_id
_entity_poly.type
_entity_poly.pdbx_seq_one_letter_code
_entity_poly.pdbx_strand_id
1 'polypeptide(L)'
;MMKEVGRNDPCPCGSGKKYKKCCGLKSGPKQRTFTQVNAPNAQASIQRITGVLSKALRQTHPEAADKLDDVVKESIEKNLGSSNEDVDPKS
;
A
#
# COMPACT_ATOMS: atom_id res chain seq x y z
N MET A 1 -13.37 29.36 -23.15
CA MET A 1 -12.51 28.62 -22.21
C MET A 1 -13.29 28.40 -20.92
N MET A 2 -13.79 27.20 -20.66
CA MET A 2 -14.34 26.83 -19.35
C MET A 2 -13.15 26.53 -18.44
N LYS A 3 -12.98 27.28 -17.34
CA LYS A 3 -11.90 27.05 -16.37
C LYS A 3 -12.08 25.67 -15.75
N GLU A 4 -11.07 24.81 -15.89
CA GLU A 4 -11.01 23.57 -15.13
C GLU A 4 -10.96 23.91 -13.63
N VAL A 5 -11.88 23.32 -12.85
CA VAL A 5 -11.93 23.54 -11.40
C VAL A 5 -10.78 22.80 -10.76
N GLY A 6 -9.88 23.53 -10.10
CA GLY A 6 -8.76 22.96 -9.39
C GLY A 6 -9.20 22.14 -8.18
N ARG A 7 -8.45 21.09 -7.84
CA ARG A 7 -8.76 20.20 -6.70
C ARG A 7 -8.96 20.92 -5.36
N ASN A 8 -8.30 22.06 -5.16
CA ASN A 8 -8.39 22.81 -3.90
C ASN A 8 -9.43 23.94 -3.93
N ASP A 9 -10.03 24.23 -5.08
CA ASP A 9 -10.99 25.32 -5.26
C ASP A 9 -12.33 25.01 -4.58
N PRO A 10 -13.15 26.02 -4.22
CA PRO A 10 -14.51 25.81 -3.74
C PRO A 10 -15.33 25.01 -4.75
N CYS A 11 -16.11 24.05 -4.25
CA CYS A 11 -16.86 23.14 -5.09
C CYS A 11 -18.05 23.86 -5.75
N PRO A 12 -18.22 23.77 -7.09
CA PRO A 12 -19.26 24.49 -7.82
C PRO A 12 -20.69 24.01 -7.51
N CYS A 13 -20.85 22.93 -6.74
CA CYS A 13 -22.15 22.47 -6.26
C CYS A 13 -22.73 23.30 -5.10
N GLY A 14 -22.07 24.38 -4.68
CA GLY A 14 -22.54 25.27 -3.62
C GLY A 14 -22.34 24.75 -2.20
N SER A 15 -21.61 23.65 -2.00
CA SER A 15 -21.41 23.06 -0.66
C SER A 15 -20.44 23.83 0.24
N GLY A 16 -19.70 24.82 -0.30
CA GLY A 16 -18.62 25.53 0.40
C GLY A 16 -17.36 24.69 0.68
N LYS A 17 -17.34 23.39 0.34
CA LYS A 17 -16.19 22.50 0.54
C LYS A 17 -15.20 22.60 -0.63
N LYS A 18 -13.93 22.22 -0.44
CA LYS A 18 -12.96 22.08 -1.53
C LYS A 18 -13.40 21.00 -2.53
N TYR A 19 -13.20 21.19 -3.83
CA TYR A 19 -13.62 20.27 -4.89
C TYR A 19 -13.15 18.83 -4.62
N LYS A 20 -11.89 18.62 -4.25
CA LYS A 20 -11.33 17.29 -3.89
C LYS A 20 -11.96 16.62 -2.67
N LYS A 21 -12.69 17.36 -1.83
CA LYS A 21 -13.41 16.87 -0.64
C LYS A 21 -14.93 16.86 -0.85
N CYS A 22 -15.40 17.13 -2.06
CA CYS A 22 -16.82 17.13 -2.41
C CYS A 22 -17.01 16.38 -3.73
N CYS A 23 -17.42 17.03 -4.82
CA CYS A 23 -17.68 16.37 -6.10
C CYS A 23 -16.46 15.63 -6.68
N GLY A 24 -15.24 16.12 -6.42
CA GLY A 24 -13.99 15.48 -6.84
C GLY A 24 -13.60 14.22 -6.07
N LEU A 25 -14.35 13.84 -5.01
CA LEU A 25 -14.20 12.53 -4.36
C LEU A 25 -14.67 11.38 -5.27
N LYS A 26 -15.65 11.64 -6.15
CA LYS A 26 -16.15 10.64 -7.11
C LYS A 26 -15.08 10.19 -8.12
N SER A 27 -13.99 10.95 -8.22
CA SER A 27 -12.86 10.76 -9.16
C SER A 27 -11.52 10.56 -8.45
N GLY A 28 -11.51 10.40 -7.12
CA GLY A 28 -10.29 10.23 -6.33
C GLY A 28 -9.83 8.76 -6.29
N PRO A 29 -8.52 8.48 -6.12
CA PRO A 29 -8.09 7.12 -5.77
C PRO A 29 -8.83 6.71 -4.50
N LYS A 30 -9.45 5.52 -4.51
CA LYS A 30 -10.23 5.00 -3.38
C LYS A 30 -9.41 5.19 -2.12
N GLN A 31 -9.95 5.96 -1.18
CA GLN A 31 -9.29 6.22 0.09
C GLN A 31 -8.85 4.86 0.64
N ARG A 32 -7.56 4.71 0.94
CA ARG A 32 -7.04 3.55 1.65
C ARG A 32 -7.73 3.56 3.01
N THR A 33 -8.88 2.93 3.10
CA THR A 33 -9.54 2.69 4.36
C THR A 33 -8.58 1.84 5.16
N PHE A 34 -8.42 2.15 6.44
CA PHE A 34 -7.58 1.37 7.35
C PHE A 34 -7.96 -0.13 7.38
N THR A 35 -9.15 -0.45 6.87
CA THR A 35 -9.71 -1.79 6.72
C THR A 35 -9.40 -2.53 5.42
N GLN A 36 -8.67 -1.96 4.43
CA GLN A 36 -8.36 -2.69 3.20
C GLN A 36 -7.05 -3.49 3.28
N VAL A 37 -7.04 -4.52 4.13
CA VAL A 37 -6.14 -5.67 4.00
C VAL A 37 -6.87 -6.74 3.19
N ASN A 38 -6.83 -6.62 1.86
CA ASN A 38 -7.10 -7.77 1.00
C ASN A 38 -5.91 -8.73 1.17
N ALA A 39 -6.11 -10.04 1.26
CA ALA A 39 -5.06 -11.05 1.46
C ALA A 39 -3.74 -10.86 0.66
N PRO A 40 -3.74 -10.47 -0.63
CA PRO A 40 -2.49 -10.20 -1.35
C PRO A 40 -1.69 -8.97 -0.85
N ASN A 41 -2.32 -8.07 -0.08
CA ASN A 41 -1.67 -6.92 0.58
C ASN A 41 -1.07 -7.29 1.95
N ALA A 42 -1.53 -8.37 2.59
CA ALA A 42 -1.00 -8.79 3.89
C ALA A 42 0.45 -9.27 3.76
N GLN A 43 0.73 -10.13 2.77
CA GLN A 43 2.08 -10.61 2.46
C GLN A 43 3.05 -9.45 2.14
N ALA A 44 2.67 -8.54 1.24
CA ALA A 44 3.50 -7.39 0.89
C ALA A 44 3.77 -6.46 2.09
N SER A 45 2.82 -6.34 3.02
CA SER A 45 2.99 -5.54 4.24
C SER A 45 3.92 -6.24 5.24
N ILE A 46 3.79 -7.55 5.43
CA ILE A 46 4.69 -8.35 6.26
C ILE A 46 6.11 -8.26 5.70
N GLN A 47 6.31 -8.47 4.39
CA GLN A 47 7.62 -8.36 3.74
C GLN A 47 8.25 -6.97 3.92
N ARG A 48 7.45 -5.88 3.86
CA ARG A 48 7.95 -4.52 4.12
C ARG A 48 8.42 -4.35 5.56
N ILE A 49 7.65 -4.83 6.53
CA ILE A 49 8.00 -4.74 7.96
C ILE A 49 9.24 -5.59 8.24
N THR A 50 9.29 -6.81 7.73
CA THR A 50 10.45 -7.70 7.82
C THR A 50 11.67 -7.04 7.21
N GLY A 51 11.58 -6.43 6.02
CA GLY A 51 12.70 -5.75 5.38
C GLY A 51 13.28 -4.60 6.21
N VAL A 52 12.45 -3.88 6.97
CA VAL A 52 12.94 -2.85 7.92
C VAL A 52 13.74 -3.49 9.05
N LEU A 53 13.23 -4.59 9.63
CA LEU A 53 13.89 -5.29 10.72
C LEU A 53 15.18 -5.99 10.25
N SER A 54 15.14 -6.70 9.14
CA SER A 54 16.30 -7.36 8.53
C SER A 54 17.39 -6.36 8.19
N LYS A 55 17.04 -5.16 7.68
CA LYS A 55 18.03 -4.10 7.42
C LYS A 55 18.72 -3.60 8.68
N ALA A 56 17.97 -3.46 9.78
CA ALA A 56 18.55 -3.09 11.07
C ALA A 56 19.45 -4.21 11.62
N LEU A 57 19.00 -5.47 11.53
CA LEU A 57 19.74 -6.63 12.03
C LEU A 57 21.00 -6.94 11.23
N ARG A 58 21.03 -6.66 9.92
CA ARG A 58 22.22 -6.91 9.07
C ARG A 58 23.47 -6.16 9.54
N GLN A 59 23.31 -5.05 10.28
CA GLN A 59 24.44 -4.27 10.80
C GLN A 59 25.08 -4.91 12.05
N THR A 60 24.30 -5.63 12.85
CA THR A 60 24.74 -6.16 14.16
C THR A 60 24.87 -7.69 14.15
N HIS A 61 23.98 -8.38 13.43
CA HIS A 61 23.85 -9.84 13.39
C HIS A 61 23.35 -10.30 12.00
N PRO A 62 24.22 -10.40 10.99
CA PRO A 62 23.81 -10.76 9.62
C PRO A 62 23.16 -12.15 9.53
N GLU A 63 23.70 -13.14 10.26
CA GLU A 63 23.12 -14.49 10.30
C GLU A 63 21.70 -14.51 10.88
N ALA A 64 21.39 -13.63 11.83
CA ALA A 64 20.05 -13.51 12.39
C ALA A 64 19.07 -12.86 11.41
N ALA A 65 19.54 -11.95 10.56
CA ALA A 65 18.71 -11.32 9.53
C ALA A 65 18.28 -12.32 8.45
N ASP A 66 19.20 -13.19 8.00
CA ASP A 66 18.88 -14.20 7.00
C ASP A 66 17.90 -15.24 7.55
N LYS A 67 18.10 -15.70 8.81
CA LYS A 67 17.14 -16.58 9.50
C LYS A 67 15.76 -15.94 9.66
N LEU A 68 15.70 -14.63 9.94
CA LEU A 68 14.42 -13.91 10.03
C LEU A 68 13.70 -13.89 8.68
N ASP A 69 14.43 -13.61 7.59
CA ASP A 69 13.87 -13.60 6.24
C ASP A 69 13.32 -15.00 5.86
N ASP A 70 14.04 -16.08 6.19
CA ASP A 70 13.61 -17.47 5.96
C ASP A 70 12.35 -17.85 6.74
N VAL A 71 12.34 -17.58 8.06
CA VAL A 71 11.18 -17.89 8.92
C VAL A 71 9.93 -17.13 8.47
N VAL A 72 10.09 -15.87 8.05
CA VAL A 72 8.98 -15.06 7.55
C VAL A 72 8.46 -15.63 6.24
N LYS A 73 9.34 -16.03 5.32
CA LYS A 73 8.94 -16.63 4.04
C LYS A 73 8.14 -17.91 4.26
N GLU A 74 8.65 -18.82 5.09
CA GLU A 74 7.99 -20.08 5.43
C GLU A 74 6.62 -19.83 6.10
N SER A 75 6.55 -18.86 7.01
CA SER A 75 5.31 -18.51 7.70
C SER A 75 4.26 -17.93 6.76
N ILE A 76 4.66 -17.10 5.80
CA ILE A 76 3.78 -16.56 4.77
C ILE A 76 3.26 -17.68 3.87
N GLU A 77 4.14 -18.55 3.36
CA GLU A 77 3.75 -19.66 2.48
C GLU A 77 2.76 -20.62 3.17
N LYS A 78 3.00 -20.96 4.45
CA LYS A 78 2.16 -21.88 5.21
C LYS A 78 0.78 -21.32 5.58
N ASN A 79 0.66 -20.00 5.78
CA ASN A 79 -0.56 -19.39 6.33
C ASN A 79 -1.34 -18.52 5.33
N LEU A 80 -0.66 -17.93 4.34
CA LEU A 80 -1.24 -16.98 3.40
C LEU A 80 -1.23 -17.49 1.95
N GLY A 81 -0.56 -18.62 1.68
CA GLY A 81 -0.44 -19.26 0.36
C GLY A 81 0.59 -18.59 -0.56
N SER A 82 1.14 -19.36 -1.51
CA SER A 82 2.02 -18.81 -2.57
C SER A 82 1.20 -17.92 -3.49
N SER A 83 1.32 -16.60 -3.36
CA SER A 83 0.97 -15.70 -4.46
C SER A 83 2.08 -15.80 -5.53
N ASN A 84 2.03 -16.87 -6.31
CA ASN A 84 2.54 -16.83 -7.68
C ASN A 84 1.49 -16.09 -8.51
N GLU A 85 1.56 -14.76 -8.53
CA GLU A 85 1.14 -14.03 -9.72
C GLU A 85 2.33 -13.20 -10.16
N ASP A 86 2.92 -13.65 -11.25
CA ASP A 86 3.70 -12.84 -12.18
C ASP A 86 2.98 -11.50 -12.37
N VAL A 87 3.40 -10.48 -11.64
CA VAL A 87 3.03 -9.11 -11.97
C VAL A 87 3.87 -8.75 -13.18
N ASP A 88 3.34 -9.07 -14.36
CA ASP A 88 3.81 -8.59 -15.66
C ASP A 88 4.09 -7.08 -15.52
N PRO A 89 5.37 -6.65 -15.54
CA PRO A 89 5.64 -5.25 -15.67
C PRO A 89 5.42 -4.93 -17.15
N LYS A 90 4.43 -4.07 -17.43
CA LYS A 90 4.30 -3.21 -18.63
C LYS A 90 3.16 -3.59 -19.58
N SER A 91 2.11 -2.79 -19.53
CA SER A 91 1.39 -2.31 -20.72
C SER A 91 1.46 -0.80 -20.77
#